data_AF-A0AAV1ZX93-F1
#
_entry.id   AF-A0AAV1ZX93-F1
#
_cell.length_a   1.000
_cell.length_b   1.000
_cell.length_c   1.000
_cell.angle_alpha   90.00
_cell.angle_beta   90.00
_cell.angle_gamma   90.00
#
_symmetry.space_group_name_H-M   'P 1'
#
loop_
_entity.id
_entity.type
_entity.pdbx_description
1 polymer ?
#
loop_
_entity_poly.entity_id
_entity_poly.type
_entity_poly.pdbx_seq_one_letter_code
_entity_poly.pdbx_strand_id
1 'polypeptide(L)'
;MGRFFSATEMQYIPLILAVVFTGHLVSSGGTSLNNAFLVHFHCIAASGNQDTCSSYLDCLSAIDDEYKQPYYECMDKVKPEGGVGNCSETEELYESKERRNELNECYQSLTMQPDGSDWTTIPGLNGFKDCVSIIGVQCLVDKCESE
;
A
#
# COMPACT_ATOMS: atom_id res chain seq x y z
N MET A 1 45.63 -15.80 28.79
CA MET A 1 45.95 -16.55 27.55
C MET A 1 45.06 -17.78 27.51
N GLY A 2 44.30 -18.13 26.49
CA GLY A 2 43.97 -17.58 25.19
C GLY A 2 42.78 -18.42 24.66
N ARG A 3 41.99 -17.84 23.77
CA ARG A 3 40.75 -18.39 23.18
C ARG A 3 40.97 -19.72 22.46
N PHE A 4 39.93 -20.54 22.35
CA PHE A 4 39.43 -21.12 21.08
C PHE A 4 38.06 -21.78 21.35
N PHE A 5 36.96 -21.08 21.03
CA PHE A 5 35.68 -21.72 20.76
C PHE A 5 35.43 -21.58 19.26
N SER A 6 35.37 -22.73 18.59
CA SER A 6 35.18 -22.86 17.15
C SER A 6 33.71 -22.64 16.81
N ALA A 7 33.46 -21.80 15.82
CA ALA A 7 32.16 -21.55 15.22
C ALA A 7 31.68 -22.75 14.41
N THR A 8 30.41 -23.17 14.55
CA THR A 8 29.56 -23.61 13.42
C THR A 8 28.09 -23.79 13.84
N GLU A 9 27.21 -23.16 13.06
CA GLU A 9 25.81 -23.51 12.78
C GLU A 9 24.73 -23.24 13.86
N MET A 10 24.34 -21.97 14.00
CA MET A 10 22.95 -21.66 14.38
C MET A 10 22.08 -21.77 13.14
N GLN A 11 21.28 -22.83 13.10
CA GLN A 11 20.29 -23.10 12.07
C GLN A 11 19.30 -21.94 11.93
N TYR A 12 19.28 -21.36 10.73
CA TYR A 12 18.30 -20.38 10.27
C TYR A 12 16.90 -20.99 10.28
N ILE A 13 16.06 -20.66 11.26
CA ILE A 13 14.60 -20.66 11.10
C ILE A 13 14.03 -19.52 11.95
N PRO A 14 13.51 -18.47 11.29
CA PRO A 14 12.13 -18.10 11.60
C PRO A 14 11.33 -17.94 10.30
N LEU A 15 10.89 -19.08 9.76
CA LEU A 15 9.85 -19.16 8.73
C LEU A 15 8.47 -19.20 9.39
N ILE A 16 8.12 -18.22 10.23
CA ILE A 16 6.76 -18.12 10.77
C ILE A 16 6.43 -16.64 10.96
N LEU A 17 5.86 -16.00 9.93
CA LEU A 17 4.89 -14.89 10.03
C LEU A 17 4.42 -14.42 8.62
N ALA A 18 4.15 -15.36 7.70
CA ALA A 18 3.59 -15.04 6.37
C ALA A 18 2.23 -15.71 6.10
N VAL A 19 1.51 -16.16 7.14
CA VAL A 19 0.29 -16.99 6.96
C VAL A 19 -0.92 -16.47 7.75
N VAL A 20 -1.07 -15.15 7.95
CA VAL A 20 -2.26 -14.62 8.66
C VAL A 20 -3.22 -13.81 7.77
N PHE A 21 -2.96 -13.61 6.47
CA PHE A 21 -3.92 -12.91 5.58
C PHE A 21 -4.41 -13.71 4.37
N THR A 22 -4.39 -15.04 4.40
CA THR A 22 -5.00 -15.88 3.34
C THR A 22 -6.35 -16.49 3.74
N GLY A 23 -7.03 -15.93 4.76
CA GLY A 23 -8.13 -16.59 5.47
C GLY A 23 -9.55 -16.05 5.31
N HIS A 24 -9.85 -15.12 4.39
CA HIS A 24 -11.25 -14.68 4.14
C HIS A 24 -11.55 -14.50 2.65
N LEU A 25 -11.61 -15.62 1.93
CA LEU A 25 -12.28 -15.73 0.65
C LEU A 25 -13.60 -16.47 0.88
N VAL A 26 -14.74 -15.78 0.74
CA VAL A 26 -15.91 -16.18 -0.06
C VAL A 26 -16.92 -15.02 -0.02
N SER A 27 -17.20 -14.46 -1.20
CA SER A 27 -18.31 -13.54 -1.55
C SER A 27 -18.14 -12.01 -1.44
N SER A 28 -16.95 -11.46 -1.18
CA SER A 28 -16.73 -9.99 -1.13
C SER A 28 -15.38 -9.51 -1.68
N GLY A 29 -14.78 -10.27 -2.61
CA GLY A 29 -13.36 -10.14 -3.00
C GLY A 29 -12.87 -8.73 -3.33
N GLY A 30 -13.66 -7.90 -4.04
CA GLY A 30 -13.27 -6.51 -4.32
C GLY A 30 -13.26 -5.62 -3.07
N THR A 31 -14.28 -5.72 -2.21
CA THR A 31 -14.36 -4.93 -0.97
C THR A 31 -13.28 -5.30 0.03
N SER A 32 -12.93 -6.59 0.15
CA SER A 32 -11.86 -7.02 1.06
C SER A 32 -10.47 -6.59 0.58
N LEU A 33 -10.20 -6.67 -0.73
CA LEU A 33 -8.94 -6.19 -1.31
C LEU A 33 -8.81 -4.67 -1.24
N ASN A 34 -9.89 -3.93 -1.50
CA ASN A 34 -9.92 -2.48 -1.36
C ASN A 34 -9.63 -2.04 0.09
N ASN A 35 -10.25 -2.71 1.07
CA ASN A 35 -10.03 -2.40 2.48
C ASN A 35 -8.58 -2.68 2.89
N ALA A 36 -8.00 -3.80 2.44
CA ALA A 36 -6.59 -4.12 2.70
C ALA A 36 -5.65 -3.06 2.10
N PHE A 37 -5.91 -2.64 0.86
CA PHE A 37 -5.17 -1.54 0.25
C PHE A 37 -5.28 -0.25 1.05
N LEU A 38 -6.49 0.15 1.45
CA LEU A 38 -6.69 1.40 2.21
C LEU A 38 -5.93 1.39 3.54
N VAL A 39 -5.87 0.25 4.24
CA VAL A 39 -5.05 0.10 5.45
C VAL A 39 -3.58 0.41 5.16
N HIS A 40 -3.02 -0.22 4.12
CA HIS A 40 -1.63 0.01 3.71
C HIS A 40 -1.41 1.46 3.26
N PHE A 41 -2.27 1.96 2.39
CA PHE A 41 -2.18 3.30 1.82
C PHE A 41 -2.23 4.37 2.92
N HIS A 42 -3.14 4.25 3.89
CA HIS A 42 -3.22 5.18 4.99
C HIS A 42 -2.02 5.09 5.94
N CYS A 43 -1.48 3.89 6.18
CA CYS A 43 -0.25 3.77 6.97
C CYS A 43 0.88 4.54 6.29
N ILE A 44 1.12 4.23 5.01
CA ILE A 44 2.19 4.84 4.21
C ILE A 44 2.04 6.36 4.22
N ALA A 45 0.88 6.86 3.83
CA ALA A 45 0.61 8.29 3.72
C ALA A 45 0.83 9.05 5.03
N ALA A 46 0.48 8.44 6.16
CA ALA A 46 0.61 9.02 7.50
C ALA A 46 1.82 8.45 8.27
N SER A 47 2.86 8.01 7.56
CA SER A 47 4.03 7.37 8.18
C SER A 47 4.98 8.36 8.85
N GLY A 48 4.94 9.64 8.45
CA GLY A 48 5.96 10.62 8.82
C GLY A 48 7.36 10.31 8.26
N ASN A 49 7.46 9.35 7.33
CA ASN A 49 8.70 8.91 6.70
C ASN A 49 8.65 9.18 5.19
N GLN A 50 9.47 10.14 4.74
CA GLN A 50 9.50 10.52 3.34
C GLN A 50 9.94 9.39 2.41
N ASP A 51 10.84 8.50 2.83
CA ASP A 51 11.31 7.38 2.00
C ASP A 51 10.18 6.37 1.76
N THR A 52 9.37 6.10 2.79
CA THR A 52 8.17 5.25 2.68
C THR A 52 7.17 5.84 1.69
N CYS A 53 6.97 7.15 1.74
CA CYS A 53 6.04 7.84 0.85
C CYS A 53 6.55 7.94 -0.59
N SER A 54 7.83 8.24 -0.78
CA SER A 54 8.49 8.19 -2.09
C SER A 54 8.40 6.79 -2.71
N SER A 55 8.57 5.73 -1.91
CA SER A 55 8.41 4.35 -2.40
C SER A 55 6.98 4.08 -2.91
N TYR A 56 5.95 4.63 -2.25
CA TYR A 56 4.58 4.52 -2.74
C TYR A 56 4.38 5.30 -4.06
N LEU A 57 4.98 6.48 -4.20
CA LEU A 57 4.92 7.25 -5.45
C LEU A 57 5.61 6.52 -6.59
N ASP A 58 6.71 5.80 -6.30
CA ASP A 58 7.35 4.92 -7.27
C ASP A 58 6.44 3.75 -7.68
N CYS A 59 5.61 3.22 -6.77
CA CYS A 59 4.63 2.18 -7.12
C CYS A 59 3.62 2.66 -8.18
N LEU A 60 3.31 3.95 -8.25
CA LEU A 60 2.40 4.49 -9.29
C LEU A 60 2.95 4.27 -10.71
N SER A 61 4.27 4.12 -10.87
CA SER A 61 4.87 3.79 -12.15
C SER A 61 4.51 2.38 -12.65
N ALA A 62 4.13 1.48 -11.74
CA ALA A 62 3.70 0.11 -12.04
C ALA A 62 2.21 0.01 -12.42
N ILE A 63 1.48 1.13 -12.45
CA ILE A 63 0.14 1.17 -13.02
C ILE A 63 0.26 1.09 -14.54
N ASP A 64 -0.40 0.11 -15.15
CA ASP A 64 -0.48 0.01 -16.61
C ASP A 64 -1.11 1.27 -17.21
N ASP A 65 -0.64 1.70 -18.38
CA ASP A 65 -1.04 2.97 -19.00
C ASP A 65 -2.56 3.11 -19.20
N GLU A 66 -3.26 2.00 -19.48
CA GLU A 66 -4.73 1.94 -19.58
C GLU A 66 -5.43 2.42 -18.31
N TYR A 67 -4.80 2.23 -17.14
CA TYR A 67 -5.36 2.54 -15.83
C TYR A 67 -4.72 3.76 -15.16
N LYS A 68 -3.73 4.41 -15.80
CA LYS A 68 -3.17 5.69 -15.33
C LYS A 68 -4.13 6.85 -15.55
N GLN A 69 -4.81 6.89 -16.69
CA GLN A 69 -5.72 7.99 -17.03
C GLN A 69 -6.84 8.15 -15.99
N PRO A 70 -7.56 7.09 -15.56
CA PRO A 70 -8.55 7.21 -14.48
C PRO A 70 -7.97 7.71 -13.16
N TYR A 71 -6.72 7.37 -12.83
CA TYR A 71 -6.06 7.87 -11.63
C TYR A 71 -5.84 9.39 -11.70
N TYR A 72 -5.35 9.91 -12.84
CA TYR A 72 -5.17 11.34 -13.03
C TYR A 72 -6.48 12.12 -13.03
N GLU A 73 -7.54 11.58 -13.65
CA GLU A 73 -8.87 12.17 -13.59
C GLU A 73 -9.39 12.31 -12.15
N CYS A 74 -9.12 11.32 -11.31
CA CYS A 74 -9.48 11.37 -9.91
C CYS A 74 -8.62 12.34 -9.10
N MET A 75 -7.32 12.46 -9.42
CA MET A 75 -6.45 13.48 -8.82
C MET A 75 -6.92 14.90 -9.15
N ASP A 76 -7.33 15.15 -10.39
CA ASP A 76 -7.88 16.45 -10.80
C ASP A 76 -9.22 16.76 -10.12
N LYS A 77 -10.03 15.73 -9.85
CA LYS A 77 -11.31 15.86 -9.16
C LYS A 77 -11.16 16.15 -7.67
N VAL A 78 -10.30 15.39 -6.98
CA VAL A 78 -10.05 15.54 -5.55
C VAL A 78 -9.28 16.83 -5.27
N LYS A 79 -8.27 17.11 -6.11
CA LYS A 79 -7.45 18.32 -6.10
C LYS A 79 -7.01 18.73 -4.70
N PRO A 80 -6.13 17.94 -4.04
CA PRO A 80 -5.61 18.31 -2.73
C PRO A 80 -4.90 19.66 -2.82
N GLU A 81 -5.12 20.56 -1.86
CA GLU A 81 -4.72 21.96 -1.97
C GLU A 81 -3.19 22.15 -2.02
N GLY A 82 -2.44 21.18 -1.47
CA GLY A 82 -0.97 21.08 -1.54
C GLY A 82 -0.45 20.09 -2.59
N GLY A 83 -1.30 19.54 -3.45
CA GLY A 83 -0.95 18.45 -4.36
C GLY A 83 -0.74 17.12 -3.63
N VAL A 84 0.15 16.27 -4.15
CA VAL A 84 0.41 14.94 -3.55
C VAL A 84 1.01 15.04 -2.14
N GLY A 85 1.70 16.14 -1.82
CA GLY A 85 2.30 16.37 -0.50
C GLY A 85 3.54 15.50 -0.23
N ASN A 86 4.00 15.56 1.02
CA ASN A 86 5.14 14.81 1.57
C ASN A 86 4.71 14.10 2.85
N CYS A 87 5.57 13.23 3.36
CA CYS A 87 5.38 12.62 4.67
C CYS A 87 6.39 13.18 5.65
N SER A 88 5.88 13.96 6.59
CA SER A 88 6.63 14.49 7.73
C SER A 88 5.81 14.27 9.00
N GLU A 89 6.31 14.69 10.16
CA GLU A 89 5.53 14.59 11.40
C GLU A 89 4.22 15.38 11.35
N THR A 90 4.11 16.38 10.46
CA THR A 90 2.97 17.29 10.36
C THR A 90 2.23 17.22 9.03
N GLU A 91 2.73 16.43 8.07
CA GLU A 91 2.18 16.32 6.72
C GLU A 91 2.00 14.85 6.35
N GLU A 92 0.94 14.57 5.58
CA GLU A 92 0.69 13.26 5.02
C GLU A 92 0.41 13.34 3.51
N LEU A 93 0.70 12.25 2.80
CA LEU A 93 0.38 12.18 1.36
C LEU A 93 -1.11 12.40 1.12
N TYR A 94 -1.40 13.21 0.12
CA TYR A 94 -2.75 13.60 -0.30
C TYR A 94 -3.55 14.31 0.79
N GLU A 95 -2.89 15.07 1.66
CA GLU A 95 -3.49 16.04 2.61
C GLU A 95 -4.24 15.43 3.79
N SER A 96 -5.21 14.53 3.55
CA SER A 96 -6.02 13.93 4.61
C SER A 96 -6.42 12.48 4.29
N LYS A 97 -6.80 11.71 5.31
CA LYS A 97 -7.41 10.39 5.14
C LYS A 97 -8.69 10.47 4.31
N GLU A 98 -9.51 11.49 4.52
CA GLU A 98 -10.74 11.74 3.78
C GLU A 98 -10.43 11.95 2.29
N ARG A 99 -9.44 12.77 1.96
CA ARG A 99 -9.00 12.98 0.56
C ARG A 99 -8.49 11.70 -0.09
N ARG A 100 -7.75 10.87 0.65
CA ARG A 100 -7.31 9.55 0.18
C ARG A 100 -8.49 8.61 -0.10
N ASN A 101 -9.53 8.65 0.72
CA ASN A 101 -10.74 7.87 0.49
C ASN A 101 -11.50 8.37 -0.73
N GLU A 102 -11.67 9.69 -0.89
CA GLU A 102 -12.31 10.30 -2.06
C GLU A 102 -11.58 9.91 -3.36
N LEU A 103 -10.24 9.93 -3.34
CA LEU A 103 -9.40 9.49 -4.47
C LEU A 103 -9.65 8.03 -4.81
N ASN A 104 -9.63 7.15 -3.80
CA ASN A 104 -9.83 5.72 -3.99
C ASN A 104 -11.24 5.39 -4.50
N GLU A 105 -12.29 6.00 -3.92
CA GLU A 105 -13.67 5.83 -4.35
C GLU A 105 -13.87 6.30 -5.79
N CYS A 106 -13.26 7.42 -6.17
CA CYS A 106 -13.26 7.87 -7.56
C CYS A 106 -12.60 6.85 -8.48
N TYR A 107 -11.40 6.37 -8.12
CA TYR A 107 -10.64 5.44 -8.96
C TYR A 107 -11.38 4.10 -9.12
N GLN A 108 -11.99 3.61 -8.04
CA GLN A 108 -12.88 2.45 -8.05
C GLN A 108 -14.08 2.66 -8.99
N SER A 109 -14.73 3.82 -8.93
CA SER A 109 -15.86 4.11 -9.82
C SER A 109 -15.47 4.15 -11.29
N LEU A 110 -14.28 4.65 -11.64
CA LEU A 110 -13.85 4.78 -13.04
C LEU A 110 -13.26 3.48 -13.61
N THR A 111 -12.83 2.56 -12.75
CA THR A 111 -12.24 1.26 -13.15
C THR A 111 -13.22 0.09 -13.02
N MET A 112 -14.43 0.34 -12.53
CA MET A 112 -15.50 -0.66 -12.42
C MET A 112 -15.89 -1.18 -13.81
N GLN A 113 -15.72 -2.48 -14.01
CA GLN A 113 -16.10 -3.20 -15.22
C GLN A 113 -17.54 -3.73 -15.14
N PRO A 114 -18.16 -4.09 -16.28
CA PRO A 114 -19.52 -4.63 -16.30
C PRO A 114 -19.73 -5.92 -15.52
N ASP A 115 -18.67 -6.70 -15.29
CA ASP A 115 -18.68 -7.93 -14.49
C ASP A 115 -18.56 -7.67 -12.98
N GLY A 116 -18.46 -6.40 -12.57
CA GLY A 116 -18.29 -5.97 -11.19
C GLY A 116 -16.85 -6.05 -10.67
N SER A 117 -15.88 -6.37 -11.52
CA SER A 117 -14.46 -6.19 -11.19
C SER A 117 -14.07 -4.71 -11.21
N ASP A 118 -13.07 -4.34 -10.44
CA ASP A 118 -12.52 -2.99 -10.35
C ASP A 118 -10.99 -3.07 -10.29
N TRP A 119 -10.32 -1.93 -10.11
CA TRP A 119 -8.86 -1.88 -10.04
C TRP A 119 -8.23 -2.86 -9.02
N THR A 120 -8.95 -3.25 -7.96
CA THR A 120 -8.46 -4.19 -6.95
C THR A 120 -8.38 -5.63 -7.47
N THR A 121 -9.22 -5.98 -8.45
CA THR A 121 -9.37 -7.35 -8.97
C THR A 121 -8.84 -7.50 -10.39
N ILE A 122 -8.56 -6.40 -11.09
CA ILE A 122 -7.94 -6.39 -12.41
C ILE A 122 -6.49 -6.93 -12.35
N PRO A 123 -6.13 -7.96 -13.13
CA PRO A 123 -4.79 -8.56 -13.11
C PRO A 123 -3.65 -7.62 -13.55
N GLY A 124 -3.92 -6.69 -14.48
CA GLY A 124 -2.93 -5.70 -14.96
C GLY A 124 -2.44 -4.74 -13.87
N LEU A 125 -3.11 -4.71 -12.72
CA LEU A 125 -2.75 -3.84 -11.59
C LEU A 125 -2.06 -4.58 -10.45
N ASN A 126 -1.74 -5.86 -10.62
CA ASN A 126 -1.07 -6.64 -9.57
C ASN A 126 0.29 -6.05 -9.18
N GLY A 127 1.07 -5.54 -10.15
CA GLY A 127 2.37 -4.91 -9.86
C GLY A 127 2.23 -3.71 -8.91
N PHE A 128 1.26 -2.83 -9.16
CA PHE A 128 0.94 -1.71 -8.27
C PHE A 128 0.48 -2.19 -6.89
N LYS A 129 -0.48 -3.13 -6.84
CA LYS A 129 -1.03 -3.65 -5.57
C LYS A 129 0.03 -4.32 -4.70
N ASP A 130 0.87 -5.15 -5.30
CA ASP A 130 1.95 -5.87 -4.61
C ASP A 130 3.00 -4.88 -4.09
N CYS A 131 3.38 -3.89 -4.90
CA CYS A 131 4.30 -2.84 -4.49
C CYS A 131 3.80 -2.07 -3.26
N VAL A 132 2.54 -1.61 -3.29
CA VAL A 132 1.93 -0.90 -2.15
C VAL A 132 1.79 -1.81 -0.94
N SER A 133 1.45 -3.08 -1.14
CA SER A 133 1.30 -4.06 -0.06
C SER A 133 2.60 -4.30 0.69
N ILE A 134 3.73 -4.47 -0.02
CA ILE A 134 5.06 -4.68 0.59
C ILE A 134 5.43 -3.50 1.49
N ILE A 135 5.29 -2.27 0.99
CA ILE A 135 5.61 -1.05 1.74
C ILE A 135 4.64 -0.87 2.91
N GLY A 136 3.35 -1.16 2.68
CA GLY A 136 2.30 -1.03 3.68
C GLY A 136 2.50 -1.96 4.87
N VAL A 137 2.86 -3.22 4.62
CA VAL A 137 3.19 -4.18 5.68
C VAL A 137 4.38 -3.69 6.50
N GLN A 138 5.45 -3.20 5.86
CA GLN A 138 6.60 -2.65 6.57
C GLN A 138 6.20 -1.46 7.45
N CYS A 139 5.43 -0.52 6.90
CA CYS A 139 4.93 0.64 7.66
C CYS A 139 4.14 0.23 8.92
N LEU A 140 3.29 -0.80 8.80
CA LEU A 140 2.51 -1.29 9.94
C LEU A 140 3.41 -1.91 11.01
N VAL A 141 4.42 -2.69 10.61
CA VAL A 141 5.39 -3.29 11.53
C VAL A 141 6.17 -2.19 12.27
N ASP A 142 6.69 -1.20 11.56
CA ASP A 142 7.47 -0.11 12.15
C ASP A 142 6.65 0.67 13.19
N LYS A 143 5.35 0.91 12.93
CA LYS A 143 4.45 1.55 13.89
C LYS A 143 4.24 0.68 15.14
N CYS A 144 4.05 -0.62 14.99
CA CYS A 144 3.88 -1.52 16.13
C CYS A 144 5.15 -1.65 17.00
N GLU A 145 6.34 -1.49 16.43
CA GLU A 145 7.60 -1.51 17.20
C GLU A 145 7.88 -0.19 17.93
N SER A 146 7.19 0.90 17.55
CA SER A 146 7.36 2.24 18.13
C SER A 146 6.43 2.56 19.32
N GLU A 147 5.46 1.68 19.61
CA GLU A 147 4.50 1.77 20.73
C GLU A 147 4.99 1.07 22.01
#